data_AF-A0A3R7RJN8-F1
#
_entry.id   AF-A0A3R7RJN8-F1
#
_cell.length_a   1.000
_cell.length_b   1.000
_cell.length_c   1.000
_cell.angle_alpha   90.00
_cell.angle_beta   90.00
_cell.angle_gamma   90.00
#
_symmetry.space_group_name_H-M   'P 1'
#
loop_
_entity.id
_entity.type
_entity.pdbx_description
1 polymer ?
#
loop_
_entity_poly.entity_id
_entity_poly.type
_entity_poly.pdbx_seq_one_letter_code
_entity_poly.pdbx_strand_id
1 'polypeptide(L)'
;MLYSESDTDAGVQSVLETISDEDSVDAQEIFTEAVMDTHEQEVYNHARAFFHVFEDLEGPFRRTFPDLYMQNSCEEPDLTDVLEGTCDGENTVTVDGSYVGQHALSSLSPLPSASVSSCKGYIGTEGLTMNSSAATRFIDAHPGKCLLIAVEPTMNRAELRKKHIEEYPGIDFYVGYINAEPTGWALLLSVDPAIVEKLQILYPDNRFATDDDRMMFCRERRTGRKGGLTLPERALTQRPNRALTKRMRDAAELARLIETVGGPLKAIFVALDVEAAVVLPGGIPLPLEMALIPLGTEHEFQSFHCFLHPGRVTDQATACALSCGYLKGSHFIPFRNASFLRRDYIEVARVLAPFVVSERVFFVNQGSTMDVHALRWVFGAASAMEGSEFPIPSLQEIYCFDIETVTEVLSRGGGDGGTNADDATACWYHSAMEQTISQDAMLDSHAHCALRDAGRLHNELRLLVGNFGSVQTNKH
;
A
#
# COMPACT_ATOMS: atom_id res chain seq x y z
N MET A 1 -8.44 -14.66 -2.63
CA MET A 1 -8.88 -15.20 -1.32
C MET A 1 -9.41 -14.06 -0.47
N LEU A 2 -10.52 -14.27 0.23
CA LEU A 2 -11.03 -13.31 1.21
C LEU A 2 -10.08 -13.30 2.41
N TYR A 3 -9.65 -12.11 2.82
CA TYR A 3 -8.86 -11.91 4.02
C TYR A 3 -9.63 -12.50 5.20
N SER A 4 -9.08 -13.56 5.79
CA SER A 4 -9.48 -13.97 7.12
C SER A 4 -8.89 -12.93 8.06
N GLU A 5 -9.75 -12.06 8.57
CA GLU A 5 -9.48 -11.32 9.80
C GLU A 5 -9.12 -12.36 10.87
N SER A 6 -7.87 -12.37 11.32
CA SER A 6 -7.46 -13.21 12.44
C SER A 6 -6.50 -12.45 13.35
N ASP A 7 -6.83 -12.57 14.64
CA ASP A 7 -6.11 -12.24 15.87
C ASP A 7 -5.99 -10.77 16.31
N THR A 8 -6.13 -9.77 15.43
CA THR A 8 -6.25 -8.36 15.88
C THR A 8 -7.67 -8.00 16.30
N ASP A 9 -8.69 -8.56 15.64
CA ASP A 9 -10.09 -8.32 16.00
C ASP A 9 -10.46 -8.92 17.36
N ALA A 10 -9.82 -10.00 17.80
CA ALA A 10 -10.13 -10.63 19.09
C ALA A 10 -9.86 -9.69 20.29
N GLY A 11 -8.85 -8.82 20.20
CA GLY A 11 -8.57 -7.81 21.22
C GLY A 11 -9.53 -6.63 21.18
N VAL A 12 -9.98 -6.22 19.98
CA VAL A 12 -10.88 -5.08 19.78
C VAL A 12 -12.34 -5.46 20.09
N GLN A 13 -12.76 -6.67 19.74
CA GLN A 13 -14.10 -7.20 20.06
C GLN A 13 -14.28 -7.49 21.55
N SER A 14 -13.22 -7.94 22.25
CA SER A 14 -13.25 -8.12 23.71
C SER A 14 -13.44 -6.80 24.47
N VAL A 15 -13.02 -5.65 23.92
CA VAL A 15 -13.19 -4.33 24.55
C VAL A 15 -14.56 -3.73 24.19
N LEU A 16 -15.07 -4.01 22.98
CA LEU A 16 -16.41 -3.63 22.53
C LEU A 16 -17.54 -4.23 23.39
N GLU A 17 -17.34 -5.40 24.00
CA GLU A 17 -18.32 -5.99 24.92
C GLU A 17 -18.33 -5.34 26.32
N THR A 18 -17.42 -4.39 26.59
CA THR A 18 -17.30 -3.75 27.91
C THR A 18 -17.83 -2.31 27.97
N ILE A 19 -18.21 -1.72 26.82
CA ILE A 19 -18.73 -0.35 26.77
C ILE A 19 -20.25 -0.41 26.87
N SER A 20 -20.75 -0.13 28.08
CA SER A 20 -22.18 0.05 28.35
C SER A 20 -22.67 1.33 27.65
N ASP A 21 -23.89 1.31 27.11
CA ASP A 21 -24.56 2.40 26.37
C ASP A 21 -24.73 3.74 27.14
N GLU A 22 -24.11 3.89 28.31
CA GLU A 22 -24.17 5.10 29.15
C GLU A 22 -22.82 5.80 29.37
N ASP A 23 -21.75 5.40 28.67
CA ASP A 23 -20.43 6.01 28.88
C ASP A 23 -20.24 7.34 28.13
N SER A 24 -19.78 8.35 28.88
CA SER A 24 -19.58 9.74 28.48
C SER A 24 -18.70 9.93 27.23
N VAL A 25 -18.88 11.06 26.55
CA VAL A 25 -18.08 11.53 25.39
C VAL A 25 -16.56 11.36 25.59
N ASP A 26 -16.09 11.45 26.84
CA ASP A 26 -14.68 11.31 27.21
C ASP A 26 -14.14 9.87 27.04
N ALA A 27 -14.96 8.83 27.24
CA ALA A 27 -14.54 7.43 27.08
C ALA A 27 -14.35 7.05 25.60
N GLN A 28 -15.22 7.58 24.72
CA GLN A 28 -15.11 7.40 23.28
C GLN A 28 -13.89 8.16 22.70
N GLU A 29 -13.57 9.34 23.26
CA GLU A 29 -12.37 10.12 22.89
C GLU A 29 -11.10 9.37 23.31
N ILE A 30 -11.05 8.84 24.54
CA ILE A 30 -9.92 8.03 25.05
C ILE A 30 -9.70 6.75 24.23
N PHE A 31 -10.77 6.04 23.86
CA PHE A 31 -10.67 4.83 23.04
C PHE A 31 -10.15 5.13 21.63
N THR A 32 -10.71 6.15 20.98
CA THR A 32 -10.26 6.58 19.65
C THR A 32 -8.79 6.98 19.67
N GLU A 33 -8.34 7.63 20.73
CA GLU A 33 -6.96 8.04 20.92
C GLU A 33 -6.01 6.86 21.16
N ALA A 34 -6.39 5.87 21.97
CA ALA A 34 -5.59 4.66 22.17
C ALA A 34 -5.41 3.84 20.89
N VAL A 35 -6.45 3.77 20.04
CA VAL A 35 -6.37 3.15 18.71
C VAL A 35 -5.43 3.93 17.79
N MET A 36 -5.45 5.27 17.86
CA MET A 36 -4.52 6.12 17.09
C MET A 36 -3.07 5.98 17.56
N ASP A 37 -2.82 5.96 18.87
CA ASP A 37 -1.48 5.78 19.44
C ASP A 37 -0.88 4.43 19.01
N THR A 38 -1.71 3.38 18.97
CA THR A 38 -1.31 2.05 18.49
C THR A 38 -0.94 2.09 17.00
N HIS A 39 -1.74 2.78 16.18
CA HIS A 39 -1.47 2.94 14.76
C HIS A 39 -0.20 3.76 14.48
N GLU A 40 0.03 4.86 15.20
CA GLU A 40 1.25 5.68 15.06
C GLU A 40 2.50 4.88 15.43
N GLN A 41 2.41 4.02 16.47
CA GLN A 41 3.49 3.12 16.85
C GLN A 41 3.78 2.07 15.76
N GLU A 42 2.75 1.52 15.13
CA GLU A 42 2.90 0.57 14.01
C GLU A 42 3.58 1.23 12.81
N VAL A 43 3.13 2.42 12.40
CA VAL A 43 3.73 3.19 11.31
C VAL A 43 5.22 3.44 11.58
N TYR A 44 5.55 3.84 12.81
CA TYR A 44 6.94 4.04 13.23
C TYR A 44 7.75 2.75 13.20
N ASN A 45 7.20 1.64 13.71
CA ASN A 45 7.86 0.34 13.71
C ASN A 45 8.16 -0.14 12.28
N HIS A 46 7.21 0.02 11.36
CA HIS A 46 7.41 -0.33 9.95
C HIS A 46 8.49 0.54 9.31
N ALA A 47 8.47 1.86 9.51
CA ALA A 47 9.50 2.76 8.98
C ALA A 47 10.89 2.44 9.54
N ARG A 48 10.98 2.13 10.84
CA ARG A 48 12.22 1.71 11.48
C ARG A 48 12.73 0.40 10.91
N ALA A 49 11.86 -0.59 10.70
CA ALA A 49 12.25 -1.84 10.08
C ALA A 49 12.74 -1.64 8.64
N PHE A 50 12.08 -0.77 7.88
CA PHE A 50 12.53 -0.39 6.54
C PHE A 50 13.93 0.19 6.55
N PHE A 51 14.20 1.11 7.50
CA PHE A 51 15.54 1.64 7.69
C PHE A 51 16.55 0.51 7.98
N HIS A 52 16.29 -0.37 8.95
CA HIS A 52 17.22 -1.45 9.32
C HIS A 52 17.45 -2.45 8.19
N VAL A 53 16.42 -2.77 7.40
CA VAL A 53 16.53 -3.74 6.30
C VAL A 53 17.27 -3.13 5.11
N PHE A 54 16.95 -1.88 4.74
CA PHE A 54 17.34 -1.29 3.45
C PHE A 54 18.30 -0.10 3.51
N GLU A 55 18.27 0.71 4.56
CA GLU A 55 18.98 2.00 4.59
C GLU A 55 20.20 1.99 5.53
N ASP A 56 20.16 1.18 6.59
CA ASP A 56 21.29 0.98 7.50
C ASP A 56 22.47 0.36 6.75
N LEU A 57 23.67 0.93 6.97
CA LEU A 57 24.92 0.47 6.35
C LEU A 57 25.21 -0.99 6.69
N GLU A 58 24.86 -1.43 7.91
CA GLU A 58 24.99 -2.81 8.36
C GLU A 58 23.75 -3.66 8.06
N GLY A 59 22.72 -3.07 7.45
CA GLY A 59 21.47 -3.72 7.11
C GLY A 59 21.62 -4.81 6.03
N PRO A 60 20.75 -5.83 6.00
CA PRO A 60 20.76 -6.90 5.01
C PRO A 60 20.94 -6.44 3.57
N PHE A 61 20.19 -5.44 3.12
CA PHE A 61 20.28 -4.97 1.73
C PHE A 61 21.64 -4.35 1.40
N ARG A 62 22.17 -3.48 2.25
CA ARG A 62 23.43 -2.77 1.98
C ARG A 62 24.65 -3.67 2.14
N ARG A 63 24.57 -4.73 2.96
CA ARG A 63 25.59 -5.79 3.01
C ARG A 63 25.56 -6.67 1.77
N THR A 64 24.37 -7.05 1.29
CA THR A 64 24.24 -7.89 0.09
C THR A 64 24.53 -7.12 -1.20
N PHE A 65 24.08 -5.87 -1.30
CA PHE A 65 24.10 -5.05 -2.51
C PHE A 65 24.59 -3.61 -2.27
N PRO A 66 25.84 -3.42 -1.81
CA PRO A 66 26.36 -2.09 -1.50
C PRO A 66 26.32 -1.14 -2.69
N ASP A 67 26.60 -1.66 -3.89
CA ASP A 67 26.65 -0.89 -5.15
C ASP A 67 25.26 -0.55 -5.71
N LEU A 68 24.19 -1.15 -5.17
CA LEU A 68 22.82 -0.91 -5.62
C LEU A 68 22.07 0.10 -4.73
N TYR A 69 22.65 0.53 -3.62
CA TYR A 69 22.06 1.55 -2.75
C TYR A 69 22.32 2.97 -3.27
N MET A 70 21.29 3.82 -3.24
CA MET A 70 21.39 5.24 -3.64
C MET A 70 20.97 6.16 -2.51
N GLN A 71 21.83 7.12 -2.15
CA GLN A 71 21.60 8.03 -1.01
C GLN A 71 20.75 9.27 -1.37
N ASN A 72 20.75 9.69 -2.64
CA ASN A 72 20.00 10.84 -3.11
C ASN A 72 19.01 10.38 -4.18
N SER A 73 17.71 10.36 -3.87
CA SER A 73 16.68 10.14 -4.89
C SER A 73 16.54 11.38 -5.76
N CYS A 74 16.53 11.17 -7.07
CA CYS A 74 16.06 12.18 -8.03
C CYS A 74 14.54 12.38 -7.83
N GLU A 75 14.02 13.58 -8.11
CA GLU A 75 12.58 13.88 -8.03
C GLU A 75 11.77 12.75 -8.66
N GLU A 76 10.83 12.22 -7.88
CA GLU A 76 10.02 11.08 -8.28
C GLU A 76 8.71 11.59 -8.87
N PRO A 77 8.33 11.14 -10.08
CA PRO A 77 7.02 11.48 -10.62
C PRO A 77 5.93 10.92 -9.69
N ASP A 78 4.88 11.71 -9.49
CA ASP A 78 3.68 11.22 -8.81
C ASP A 78 2.89 10.35 -9.81
N LEU A 79 2.87 9.05 -9.55
CA LEU A 79 2.24 8.05 -10.42
C LEU A 79 1.02 7.40 -9.74
N THR A 80 0.55 7.98 -8.63
CA THR A 80 -0.58 7.45 -7.85
C THR A 80 -1.86 7.38 -8.70
N ASP A 81 -2.04 8.36 -9.58
CA ASP A 81 -3.30 8.58 -10.30
C ASP A 81 -3.21 8.28 -11.80
N VAL A 82 -2.21 7.50 -12.25
CA VAL A 82 -1.98 7.27 -13.71
C VAL A 82 -3.09 6.51 -14.43
N LEU A 83 -3.98 5.84 -13.70
CA LEU A 83 -5.20 5.25 -14.26
C LEU A 83 -6.48 5.98 -13.81
N GLU A 84 -6.37 7.09 -13.07
CA GLU A 84 -7.53 7.95 -12.76
C GLU A 84 -7.98 8.67 -14.05
N GLY A 85 -9.22 8.41 -14.48
CA GLY A 85 -9.78 8.95 -15.72
C GLY A 85 -9.91 7.95 -16.87
N THR A 86 -9.30 6.75 -16.77
CA THR A 86 -9.67 5.63 -17.64
C THR A 86 -10.97 5.00 -17.12
N CYS A 87 -12.07 5.75 -17.21
CA CYS A 87 -13.40 5.20 -16.96
C CYS A 87 -13.70 4.22 -18.10
N ASP A 88 -13.53 2.92 -17.82
CA ASP A 88 -14.04 1.84 -18.67
C ASP A 88 -15.56 1.91 -18.59
N GLY A 89 -16.15 2.78 -19.42
CA GLY A 89 -17.57 3.05 -19.45
C GLY A 89 -18.36 1.78 -19.70
N GLU A 90 -19.21 1.40 -18.75
CA GLU A 90 -20.36 0.55 -19.06
C GLU A 90 -21.22 1.34 -20.06
N ASN A 91 -21.25 0.89 -21.32
CA ASN A 91 -22.18 1.36 -22.33
C ASN A 91 -23.62 1.10 -21.84
N THR A 92 -24.17 2.06 -21.09
CA THR A 92 -25.62 2.23 -20.96
C THR A 92 -26.01 3.38 -21.87
N VAL A 93 -26.41 3.01 -23.08
CA VAL A 93 -27.21 3.86 -23.96
C VAL A 93 -28.39 4.39 -23.15
N THR A 94 -28.36 5.66 -22.79
CA THR A 94 -29.57 6.42 -22.51
C THR A 94 -29.57 7.67 -23.35
N VAL A 95 -30.61 7.74 -24.15
CA VAL A 95 -30.91 8.74 -25.16
C VAL A 95 -31.48 9.98 -24.47
N ASP A 96 -30.89 11.12 -24.83
CA ASP A 96 -31.47 12.47 -24.94
C ASP A 96 -31.84 13.27 -23.67
N GLY A 97 -31.54 14.57 -23.71
CA GLY A 97 -32.05 15.53 -22.73
C GLY A 97 -31.10 16.68 -22.37
N SER A 98 -31.07 17.73 -23.22
CA SER A 98 -30.41 19.02 -22.97
C SER A 98 -30.78 19.67 -21.63
N TYR A 99 -29.89 20.48 -21.02
CA TYR A 99 -30.13 21.92 -20.74
C TYR A 99 -28.92 22.62 -20.09
N VAL A 100 -28.71 23.86 -20.55
CA VAL A 100 -27.72 24.86 -20.15
C VAL A 100 -28.14 25.58 -18.87
N GLY A 101 -27.19 26.03 -18.02
CA GLY A 101 -27.49 26.99 -16.95
C GLY A 101 -26.29 27.53 -16.17
N GLN A 102 -25.71 28.63 -16.67
CA GLN A 102 -24.84 29.56 -15.91
C GLN A 102 -25.64 30.33 -14.83
N HIS A 103 -24.90 30.99 -13.93
CA HIS A 103 -25.23 32.09 -13.00
C HIS A 103 -25.05 31.69 -11.52
N ALA A 104 -24.59 32.55 -10.60
CA ALA A 104 -23.90 33.83 -10.62
C ALA A 104 -23.49 34.10 -9.15
N LEU A 105 -22.42 34.88 -8.97
CA LEU A 105 -22.01 35.47 -7.71
C LEU A 105 -23.15 36.25 -7.02
N SER A 106 -23.24 36.15 -5.69
CA SER A 106 -23.69 37.28 -4.87
C SER A 106 -23.11 37.25 -3.45
N SER A 107 -22.42 38.35 -3.18
CA SER A 107 -21.85 38.85 -1.93
C SER A 107 -22.93 39.23 -0.92
N LEU A 108 -22.70 38.95 0.37
CA LEU A 108 -23.03 39.86 1.48
C LEU A 108 -21.99 39.71 2.60
N SER A 109 -21.41 40.84 3.03
CA SER A 109 -20.42 40.98 4.11
C SER A 109 -21.08 41.42 5.44
N PRO A 110 -20.36 41.80 6.52
CA PRO A 110 -20.35 41.09 7.82
C PRO A 110 -20.78 41.99 9.01
N LEU A 111 -20.74 41.46 10.25
CA LEU A 111 -20.61 42.21 11.53
C LEU A 111 -20.44 41.20 12.71
N PRO A 112 -19.92 41.59 13.91
CA PRO A 112 -18.58 41.16 14.34
C PRO A 112 -18.52 40.52 15.75
N SER A 113 -17.27 40.20 16.14
CA SER A 113 -16.69 40.11 17.50
C SER A 113 -16.83 38.81 18.32
N ALA A 114 -15.72 38.08 18.41
CA ALA A 114 -14.93 37.95 19.64
C ALA A 114 -13.48 37.59 19.26
N SER A 115 -12.52 38.27 19.88
CA SER A 115 -11.09 38.24 19.55
C SER A 115 -10.44 36.90 19.89
N VAL A 116 -10.22 36.08 18.87
CA VAL A 116 -9.19 35.04 18.89
C VAL A 116 -7.93 35.65 18.27
N SER A 117 -6.82 35.63 19.01
CA SER A 117 -5.52 36.09 18.53
C SER A 117 -5.19 35.37 17.22
N SER A 118 -5.25 36.13 16.13
CA SER A 118 -5.03 35.68 14.77
C SER A 118 -3.55 35.38 14.59
N CYS A 119 -3.24 34.12 14.23
CA CYS A 119 -1.96 33.75 13.63
C CYS A 119 -1.78 34.51 12.32
N LYS A 120 -1.10 35.66 12.39
CA LYS A 120 -0.46 36.32 11.25
C LYS A 120 1.04 36.28 11.51
N GLY A 121 1.74 35.41 10.78
CA GLY A 121 3.19 35.31 10.85
C GLY A 121 3.77 34.18 10.00
N TYR A 122 3.75 34.38 8.67
CA TYR A 122 4.68 33.83 7.67
C TYR A 122 5.06 32.33 7.73
N ILE A 123 4.35 31.48 6.97
CA ILE A 123 4.84 30.83 5.73
C ILE A 123 3.62 30.70 4.80
N GLY A 124 3.75 31.14 3.56
CA GLY A 124 2.67 31.14 2.58
C GLY A 124 2.45 29.77 1.97
N THR A 125 1.34 29.13 2.33
CA THR A 125 0.60 28.15 1.53
C THR A 125 -0.85 28.19 2.01
N GLU A 126 -1.78 28.25 1.07
CA GLU A 126 -3.20 28.46 1.33
C GLU A 126 -3.83 27.29 2.12
N GLY A 127 -4.54 27.60 3.20
CA GLY A 127 -5.69 26.79 3.63
C GLY A 127 -5.55 25.75 4.75
N LEU A 128 -4.45 25.67 5.51
CA LEU A 128 -4.35 24.71 6.63
C LEU A 128 -5.04 25.24 7.91
N THR A 129 -6.20 24.67 8.25
CA THR A 129 -6.81 24.81 9.59
C THR A 129 -6.41 23.60 10.44
N MET A 130 -5.44 23.79 11.35
CA MET A 130 -4.97 22.76 12.30
C MET A 130 -6.05 22.50 13.37
N ASN A 131 -6.31 21.23 13.72
CA ASN A 131 -7.05 20.92 14.95
C ASN A 131 -6.04 20.86 16.10
N SER A 132 -6.32 21.57 17.19
CA SER A 132 -5.58 21.45 18.44
C SER A 132 -5.78 20.06 19.03
N SER A 133 -4.73 19.25 19.14
CA SER A 133 -4.74 18.01 19.93
C SER A 133 -4.97 18.32 21.41
N ALA A 134 -5.28 17.34 22.27
CA ALA A 134 -5.40 17.64 23.69
C ALA A 134 -4.08 18.13 24.30
N ALA A 135 -2.93 17.68 23.78
CA ALA A 135 -1.62 18.26 24.07
C ALA A 135 -1.53 19.74 23.67
N THR A 136 -1.89 20.11 22.44
CA THR A 136 -1.90 21.51 22.00
C THR A 136 -2.88 22.35 22.83
N ARG A 137 -4.10 21.83 23.10
CA ARG A 137 -5.09 22.48 23.98
C ARG A 137 -4.55 22.68 25.39
N PHE A 138 -3.79 21.71 25.90
CA PHE A 138 -3.20 21.77 27.24
C PHE A 138 -2.08 22.81 27.31
N ILE A 139 -1.21 22.87 26.29
CA ILE A 139 -0.18 23.90 26.12
C ILE A 139 -0.83 25.30 26.01
N ASP A 140 -1.91 25.41 25.24
CA ASP A 140 -2.67 26.65 25.06
C ASP A 140 -3.31 27.14 26.36
N ALA A 141 -3.83 26.22 27.16
CA ALA A 141 -4.42 26.51 28.46
C ALA A 141 -3.37 26.89 29.52
N HIS A 142 -2.11 26.44 29.35
CA HIS A 142 -1.04 26.60 30.35
C HIS A 142 0.31 27.03 29.74
N PRO A 143 0.37 28.21 29.09
CA PRO A 143 1.58 28.67 28.42
C PRO A 143 2.75 28.82 29.40
N GLY A 144 3.91 28.26 29.03
CA GLY A 144 5.14 28.31 29.83
C GLY A 144 5.14 27.47 31.10
N LYS A 145 4.13 26.63 31.33
CA LYS A 145 4.00 25.76 32.52
C LYS A 145 4.00 24.26 32.19
N CYS A 146 3.90 23.93 30.91
CA CYS A 146 3.88 22.56 30.41
C CYS A 146 5.28 21.97 30.36
N LEU A 147 5.53 20.89 31.09
CA LEU A 147 6.83 20.23 31.09
C LEU A 147 6.93 19.21 29.94
N LEU A 148 8.00 19.30 29.15
CA LEU A 148 8.44 18.29 28.20
C LEU A 148 9.62 17.53 28.81
N ILE A 149 9.53 16.21 28.84
CA ILE A 149 10.63 15.32 29.24
C ILE A 149 11.16 14.60 28.00
N ALA A 150 12.48 14.49 27.89
CA ALA A 150 13.10 13.67 26.86
C ALA A 150 12.80 12.20 27.14
N VAL A 151 12.39 11.48 26.10
CA VAL A 151 12.08 10.06 26.16
C VAL A 151 12.76 9.32 25.02
N GLU A 152 13.15 8.08 25.30
CA GLU A 152 13.62 7.20 24.24
C GLU A 152 12.51 7.01 23.21
N PRO A 153 12.82 6.97 21.90
CA PRO A 153 11.79 6.81 20.87
C PRO A 153 10.93 5.55 20.99
N THR A 154 11.42 4.53 21.71
CA THR A 154 10.68 3.28 21.99
C THR A 154 9.69 3.40 23.15
N MET A 155 9.73 4.48 23.92
CA MET A 155 8.92 4.66 25.12
C MET A 155 7.57 5.29 24.76
N ASN A 156 6.48 4.57 25.02
CA ASN A 156 5.12 5.04 24.73
C ASN A 156 4.42 5.63 25.99
N ARG A 157 3.28 6.29 25.76
CA ARG A 157 2.44 6.88 26.83
C ARG A 157 2.06 5.87 27.92
N ALA A 158 1.70 4.65 27.54
CA ALA A 158 1.26 3.62 28.49
C ALA A 158 2.41 3.18 29.41
N GLU A 159 3.63 3.06 28.88
CA GLU A 159 4.83 2.76 29.65
C GLU A 159 5.22 3.91 30.59
N LEU A 160 5.18 5.15 30.11
CA LEU A 160 5.40 6.35 30.94
C LEU A 160 4.38 6.44 32.06
N ARG A 161 3.10 6.24 31.75
CA ARG A 161 2.02 6.23 32.73
C ARG A 161 2.23 5.12 33.75
N LYS A 162 2.49 3.88 33.30
CA LYS A 162 2.75 2.74 34.19
C LYS A 162 3.93 3.00 35.13
N LYS A 163 4.98 3.66 34.67
CA LYS A 163 6.16 3.99 35.48
C LYS A 163 5.84 4.95 36.65
N HIS A 164 4.83 5.81 36.51
CA HIS A 164 4.54 6.88 37.46
C HIS A 164 3.19 6.75 38.17
N ILE A 165 2.28 5.88 37.71
CA ILE A 165 0.90 5.79 38.22
C ILE A 165 0.82 5.39 39.70
N GLU A 166 1.78 4.62 40.20
CA GLU A 166 1.83 4.19 41.61
C GLU A 166 2.15 5.36 42.56
N GLU A 167 3.02 6.28 42.12
CA GLU A 167 3.45 7.43 42.91
C GLU A 167 2.55 8.65 42.69
N TYR A 168 2.01 8.80 41.47
CA TYR A 168 1.15 9.91 41.04
C TYR A 168 -0.13 9.39 40.38
N PRO A 169 -1.17 9.05 41.16
CA PRO A 169 -2.44 8.59 40.63
C PRO A 169 -3.08 9.64 39.71
N GLY A 170 -3.37 9.25 38.47
CA GLY A 170 -3.95 10.14 37.45
C GLY A 170 -2.92 10.90 36.61
N ILE A 171 -1.62 10.63 36.77
CA ILE A 171 -0.59 11.17 35.88
C ILE A 171 -0.77 10.65 34.45
N ASP A 172 -0.52 11.52 33.48
CA ASP A 172 -0.63 11.18 32.07
C ASP A 172 0.31 12.04 31.21
N PHE A 173 0.57 11.56 30.01
CA PHE A 173 1.55 12.12 29.09
C PHE A 173 1.03 12.12 27.65
N TYR A 174 1.52 13.06 26.83
CA TYR A 174 1.46 12.98 25.37
C TYR A 174 2.87 12.84 24.81
N VAL A 175 3.14 11.78 24.05
CA VAL A 175 4.43 11.63 23.37
C VAL A 175 4.35 12.26 21.99
N GLY A 176 5.38 13.02 21.62
CA GLY A 176 5.53 13.68 20.33
C GLY A 176 6.96 13.54 19.83
N TYR A 177 7.11 13.50 18.52
CA TYR A 177 8.40 13.31 17.86
C TYR A 177 8.66 14.43 16.86
N ILE A 178 9.90 14.91 16.83
CA ILE A 178 10.39 15.82 15.79
C ILE A 178 11.33 15.01 14.92
N ASN A 179 11.02 14.88 13.62
CA ASN A 179 11.81 14.11 12.64
C ASN A 179 13.29 14.54 12.53
N ALA A 180 13.64 15.71 13.05
CA ALA A 180 14.99 16.27 13.06
C ALA A 180 15.79 15.97 14.34
N GLU A 181 15.18 15.37 15.38
CA GLU A 181 15.84 15.10 16.66
C GLU A 181 15.97 13.60 16.93
N PRO A 182 17.11 13.15 17.49
CA PRO A 182 17.33 11.73 17.81
C PRO A 182 16.55 11.25 19.05
N THR A 183 15.77 12.13 19.69
CA THR A 183 15.09 11.89 20.97
C THR A 183 13.63 12.31 20.86
N GLY A 184 12.72 11.50 21.44
CA GLY A 184 11.31 11.86 21.54
C GLY A 184 11.05 12.79 22.73
N TRP A 185 9.93 13.48 22.72
CA TRP A 185 9.51 14.32 23.84
C TRP A 185 8.15 13.87 24.35
N ALA A 186 8.00 13.78 25.67
CA ALA A 186 6.71 13.56 26.29
C ALA A 186 6.26 14.81 27.06
N LEU A 187 5.11 15.35 26.68
CA LEU A 187 4.40 16.40 27.39
C LEU A 187 3.68 15.81 28.60
N LEU A 188 4.02 16.29 29.80
CA LEU A 188 3.28 16.01 31.02
C LEU A 188 1.93 16.74 31.00
N LEU A 189 0.82 15.99 31.14
CA LEU A 189 -0.52 16.55 31.29
C LEU A 189 -0.85 16.95 32.73
N SER A 190 0.09 17.66 33.36
CA SER A 190 -0.07 18.24 34.68
C SER A 190 0.77 19.50 34.81
N VAL A 191 0.23 20.48 35.53
CA VAL A 191 0.93 21.71 35.92
C VAL A 191 1.05 21.82 37.44
N ASP A 192 0.77 20.73 38.17
CA ASP A 192 0.99 20.68 39.61
C ASP A 192 2.49 20.87 39.90
N PRO A 193 2.89 21.94 40.61
CA PRO A 193 4.29 22.22 40.90
C PRO A 193 5.02 21.06 41.58
N ALA A 194 4.34 20.29 42.43
CA ALA A 194 4.95 19.17 43.13
C ALA A 194 5.29 18.01 42.17
N ILE A 195 4.41 17.72 41.22
CA ILE A 195 4.62 16.67 40.20
C ILE A 195 5.67 17.13 39.19
N VAL A 196 5.59 18.40 38.75
CA VAL A 196 6.55 18.99 37.80
C VAL A 196 7.96 18.97 38.39
N GLU A 197 8.17 19.47 39.61
CA GLU A 197 9.50 19.49 40.26
C GLU A 197 10.08 18.08 40.40
N LYS A 198 9.25 17.09 40.72
CA LYS A 198 9.67 15.69 40.83
C LYS A 198 10.05 15.09 39.48
N LEU A 199 9.26 15.33 38.44
CA LEU A 199 9.60 14.85 37.11
C LEU A 199 10.83 15.54 36.51
N GLN A 200 11.09 16.81 36.84
CA GLN A 200 12.34 17.47 36.47
C GLN A 200 13.58 16.83 37.13
N ILE A 201 13.43 16.27 38.33
CA ILE A 201 14.50 15.52 39.00
C ILE A 201 14.69 14.13 38.36
N LEU A 202 13.59 13.46 38.00
CA LEU A 202 13.61 12.11 37.42
C LEU A 202 14.08 12.08 35.96
N TYR A 203 13.84 13.16 35.22
CA TYR A 203 14.21 13.30 33.82
C TYR A 203 15.12 14.54 33.66
N PRO A 204 16.46 14.39 33.77
CA PRO A 204 17.38 15.52 33.76
C PRO A 204 17.36 16.31 32.45
N ASP A 205 17.06 15.62 31.34
CA ASP A 205 16.81 16.24 30.04
C ASP A 205 15.32 16.59 29.93
N ASN A 206 14.98 17.76 30.45
CA ASN A 206 13.62 18.33 30.40
C ASN A 206 13.65 19.81 30.02
N ARG A 207 12.53 20.31 29.50
CA ARG A 207 12.33 21.74 29.26
C ARG A 207 10.85 22.09 29.34
N PHE A 208 10.53 23.35 29.55
CA PHE A 208 9.15 23.81 29.38
C PHE A 208 8.83 23.97 27.90
N ALA A 209 7.62 23.59 27.52
CA ALA A 209 7.11 23.72 26.15
C ALA A 209 7.10 25.21 25.74
N THR A 210 7.62 25.46 24.54
CA THR A 210 7.59 26.75 23.85
C THR A 210 6.46 26.78 22.82
N ASP A 211 6.22 27.93 22.20
CA ASP A 211 5.22 28.04 21.14
C ASP A 211 5.59 27.22 19.89
N ASP A 212 6.88 26.97 19.64
CA ASP A 212 7.34 26.14 18.53
C ASP A 212 7.02 24.65 18.76
N ASP A 213 7.01 24.21 20.02
CA ASP A 213 6.70 22.83 20.40
C ASP A 213 5.24 22.45 20.14
N ARG A 214 4.37 23.45 19.94
CA ARG A 214 2.97 23.22 19.53
C ARG A 214 2.89 22.39 18.27
N MET A 215 3.80 22.64 17.32
CA MET A 215 3.83 21.98 16.01
C MET A 215 4.11 20.48 16.11
N MET A 216 4.82 20.04 17.17
CA MET A 216 5.06 18.63 17.47
C MET A 216 3.76 17.86 17.77
N PHE A 217 2.72 18.57 18.22
CA PHE A 217 1.43 18.01 18.62
C PHE A 217 0.27 18.49 17.73
N CYS A 218 0.55 19.28 16.69
CA CYS A 218 -0.44 19.76 15.74
C CYS A 218 -0.69 18.70 14.66
N ARG A 219 -1.98 18.37 14.44
CA ARG A 219 -2.39 17.45 13.37
C ARG A 219 -2.70 18.22 12.08
N GLU A 220 -2.14 17.80 10.96
CA GLU A 220 -2.58 18.27 9.64
C GLU A 220 -4.02 17.84 9.36
N ARG A 221 -4.84 18.77 8.88
CA ARG A 221 -6.21 18.48 8.46
C ARG A 221 -6.18 17.86 7.06
N ARG A 222 -6.40 16.55 6.94
CA ARG A 222 -7.03 16.03 5.71
C ARG A 222 -8.38 16.73 5.58
N THR A 223 -8.60 17.46 4.49
CA THR A 223 -9.85 18.18 4.23
C THR A 223 -11.02 17.21 4.09
N GLY A 224 -11.63 16.85 5.23
CA GLY A 224 -12.82 16.03 5.35
C GLY A 224 -13.87 16.72 6.23
N ARG A 225 -14.92 17.22 5.58
CA ARG A 225 -16.25 17.64 6.07
C ARG A 225 -16.53 17.56 7.59
N LYS A 226 -16.79 18.71 8.21
CA LYS A 226 -17.80 18.83 9.28
C LYS A 226 -19.00 19.59 8.72
N GLY A 227 -20.18 19.01 8.86
CA GLY A 227 -21.46 19.64 8.50
C GLY A 227 -22.48 18.58 8.14
N GLY A 228 -23.35 18.25 9.10
CA GLY A 228 -24.51 17.41 8.89
C GLY A 228 -25.46 18.06 7.89
N LEU A 229 -25.44 17.56 6.67
CA LEU A 229 -26.48 17.61 5.66
C LEU A 229 -26.27 16.34 4.86
N THR A 230 -27.35 15.59 4.65
CA THR A 230 -27.47 14.39 3.79
C THR A 230 -26.23 14.14 2.96
N LEU A 231 -25.51 13.05 3.25
CA LEU A 231 -24.51 12.49 2.38
C LEU A 231 -25.01 12.68 0.94
N PRO A 232 -24.34 13.47 0.07
CA PRO A 232 -24.45 13.13 -1.33
C PRO A 232 -23.93 11.72 -1.35
N GLU A 233 -24.82 10.80 -1.70
CA GLU A 233 -24.51 9.45 -2.12
C GLU A 233 -23.11 9.53 -2.73
N ARG A 234 -22.10 9.09 -1.96
CA ARG A 234 -20.77 8.92 -2.52
C ARG A 234 -21.07 7.80 -3.50
N ALA A 235 -21.28 8.18 -4.77
CA ALA A 235 -21.74 7.29 -5.81
C ALA A 235 -20.98 6.01 -5.55
N LEU A 236 -21.70 4.95 -5.16
CA LEU A 236 -21.14 3.64 -4.87
C LEU A 236 -20.23 3.39 -6.05
N THR A 237 -18.92 3.60 -5.87
CA THR A 237 -17.97 3.54 -6.98
C THR A 237 -18.08 2.10 -7.41
N GLN A 238 -18.76 1.91 -8.55
CA GLN A 238 -19.11 0.59 -9.07
C GLN A 238 -17.82 -0.20 -9.04
N ARG A 239 -17.78 -1.31 -8.29
CA ARG A 239 -16.57 -2.11 -8.07
C ARG A 239 -15.98 -2.47 -9.45
N PRO A 240 -14.94 -1.77 -9.95
CA PRO A 240 -14.48 -1.92 -11.33
C PRO A 240 -13.94 -3.33 -11.61
N ASN A 241 -13.64 -4.07 -10.53
CA ASN A 241 -13.09 -5.41 -10.58
C ASN A 241 -14.15 -6.51 -10.73
N ARG A 242 -15.45 -6.27 -10.51
CA ARG A 242 -16.44 -7.36 -10.53
C ARG A 242 -16.57 -8.01 -11.92
N ALA A 243 -16.61 -7.19 -12.97
CA ALA A 243 -16.69 -7.68 -14.35
C ALA A 243 -15.40 -8.42 -14.75
N LEU A 244 -14.24 -7.86 -14.40
CA LEU A 244 -12.94 -8.48 -14.63
C LEU A 244 -12.83 -9.83 -13.92
N THR A 245 -13.11 -9.89 -12.60
CA THR A 245 -13.09 -11.14 -11.83
C THR A 245 -14.05 -12.18 -12.41
N LYS A 246 -15.25 -11.76 -12.85
CA LYS A 246 -16.19 -12.69 -13.49
C LYS A 246 -15.62 -13.27 -14.78
N ARG A 247 -15.02 -12.43 -15.64
CA ARG A 247 -14.41 -12.87 -16.91
C ARG A 247 -13.20 -13.76 -16.69
N MET A 248 -12.33 -13.44 -15.72
CA MET A 248 -11.17 -14.27 -15.37
C MET A 248 -11.58 -15.69 -14.98
N ARG A 249 -12.81 -15.87 -14.50
CA ARG A 249 -13.41 -17.15 -14.08
C ARG A 249 -14.40 -17.73 -15.10
N ASP A 250 -14.47 -17.18 -16.31
CA ASP A 250 -15.40 -17.63 -17.34
C ASP A 250 -14.74 -18.69 -18.23
N ALA A 251 -14.89 -19.95 -17.83
CA ALA A 251 -14.35 -21.10 -18.57
C ALA A 251 -14.93 -21.24 -19.99
N ALA A 252 -16.19 -20.82 -20.19
CA ALA A 252 -16.83 -20.90 -21.50
C ALA A 252 -16.23 -19.88 -22.47
N GLU A 253 -15.97 -18.66 -21.99
CA GLU A 253 -15.30 -17.62 -22.76
C GLU A 253 -13.86 -18.01 -23.08
N LEU A 254 -13.10 -18.52 -22.10
CA LEU A 254 -11.74 -19.01 -22.33
C LEU A 254 -11.70 -20.10 -23.41
N ALA A 255 -12.56 -21.11 -23.30
CA ALA A 255 -12.63 -22.20 -24.28
C ALA A 255 -12.94 -21.66 -25.69
N ARG A 256 -13.87 -20.70 -25.81
CA ARG A 256 -14.22 -20.07 -27.09
C ARG A 256 -13.03 -19.31 -27.69
N LEU A 257 -12.29 -18.57 -26.88
CA LEU A 257 -11.11 -17.82 -27.33
C LEU A 257 -9.98 -18.76 -27.77
N ILE A 258 -9.72 -19.83 -27.01
CA ILE A 258 -8.74 -20.86 -27.36
C ILE A 258 -9.08 -21.51 -28.71
N GLU A 259 -10.35 -21.87 -28.95
CA GLU A 259 -10.78 -22.42 -30.24
C GLU A 259 -10.58 -21.41 -31.38
N THR A 260 -10.83 -20.12 -31.12
CA THR A 260 -10.68 -19.05 -32.13
C THR A 260 -9.23 -18.92 -32.61
N VAL A 261 -8.24 -19.16 -31.74
CA VAL A 261 -6.81 -19.11 -32.10
C VAL A 261 -6.29 -20.44 -32.68
N GLY A 262 -7.17 -21.43 -32.89
CA GLY A 262 -6.82 -22.73 -33.45
C GLY A 262 -6.47 -23.81 -32.41
N GLY A 263 -6.98 -23.65 -31.18
CA GLY A 263 -6.82 -24.62 -30.09
C GLY A 263 -5.66 -24.32 -29.14
N PRO A 264 -5.53 -25.09 -28.04
CA PRO A 264 -4.61 -24.77 -26.95
C PRO A 264 -3.13 -24.92 -27.32
N LEU A 265 -2.80 -25.69 -28.37
CA LEU A 265 -1.43 -25.79 -28.89
C LEU A 265 -1.00 -24.55 -29.70
N LYS A 266 -1.95 -23.73 -30.15
CA LYS A 266 -1.68 -22.47 -30.85
C LYS A 266 -1.82 -21.25 -29.94
N ALA A 267 -2.48 -21.41 -28.79
CA ALA A 267 -2.47 -20.44 -27.70
C ALA A 267 -1.08 -20.28 -27.06
N ILE A 268 -0.80 -19.09 -26.53
CA ILE A 268 0.40 -18.76 -25.77
C ILE A 268 -0.09 -18.36 -24.38
N PHE A 269 0.12 -19.24 -23.41
CA PHE A 269 -0.22 -18.95 -22.02
C PHE A 269 0.92 -18.18 -21.37
N VAL A 270 0.66 -17.09 -20.66
CA VAL A 270 1.69 -16.29 -20.02
C VAL A 270 1.42 -16.27 -18.53
N ALA A 271 2.25 -16.96 -17.75
CA ALA A 271 2.17 -16.88 -16.30
C ALA A 271 2.59 -15.46 -15.88
N LEU A 272 1.67 -14.75 -15.24
CA LEU A 272 1.83 -13.37 -14.79
C LEU A 272 1.75 -13.34 -13.28
N ASP A 273 2.74 -12.68 -12.66
CA ASP A 273 2.72 -12.38 -11.24
C ASP A 273 3.39 -11.01 -10.99
N VAL A 274 2.93 -10.29 -9.97
CA VAL A 274 3.36 -8.94 -9.64
C VAL A 274 3.39 -8.74 -8.13
N GLU A 275 4.51 -8.21 -7.64
CA GLU A 275 4.62 -7.64 -6.29
C GLU A 275 4.38 -6.13 -6.34
N ALA A 276 3.76 -5.57 -5.29
CA ALA A 276 3.42 -4.15 -5.23
C ALA A 276 3.85 -3.50 -3.92
N ALA A 277 4.27 -2.23 -3.99
CA ALA A 277 4.60 -1.40 -2.83
C ALA A 277 3.35 -1.11 -2.00
N VAL A 278 2.21 -0.87 -2.66
CA VAL A 278 0.95 -0.57 -2.01
C VAL A 278 -0.19 -1.16 -2.83
N VAL A 279 -1.14 -1.80 -2.13
CA VAL A 279 -2.40 -2.27 -2.69
C VAL A 279 -3.53 -1.63 -1.89
N LEU A 280 -4.04 -0.49 -2.35
CA LEU A 280 -5.15 0.19 -1.67
C LEU A 280 -6.48 -0.53 -1.99
N PRO A 281 -7.40 -0.69 -1.02
CA PRO A 281 -8.72 -1.26 -1.28
C PRO A 281 -9.49 -0.47 -2.35
N GLY A 282 -9.70 -1.09 -3.51
CA GLY A 282 -10.33 -0.45 -4.67
C GLY A 282 -9.44 0.55 -5.42
N GLY A 283 -8.18 0.69 -5.02
CA GLY A 283 -7.18 1.52 -5.69
C GLY A 283 -6.32 0.73 -6.70
N ILE A 284 -5.51 1.47 -7.43
CA ILE A 284 -4.56 0.95 -8.42
C ILE A 284 -3.30 0.49 -7.66
N PRO A 285 -2.75 -0.69 -7.94
CA PRO A 285 -1.51 -1.13 -7.30
C PRO A 285 -0.32 -0.32 -7.78
N LEU A 286 0.66 -0.10 -6.91
CA LEU A 286 1.96 0.47 -7.27
C LEU A 286 2.98 -0.68 -7.44
N PRO A 287 3.27 -1.15 -8.66
CA PRO A 287 4.09 -2.34 -8.88
C PRO A 287 5.57 -2.11 -8.51
N LEU A 288 6.19 -3.16 -7.96
CA LEU A 288 7.61 -3.21 -7.58
C LEU A 288 8.39 -4.31 -8.29
N GLU A 289 7.79 -5.47 -8.51
CA GLU A 289 8.40 -6.57 -9.27
C GLU A 289 7.33 -7.14 -10.20
N MET A 290 7.71 -7.45 -11.44
CA MET A 290 6.79 -8.05 -12.41
C MET A 290 7.50 -9.19 -13.14
N ALA A 291 6.80 -10.31 -13.27
CA ALA A 291 7.28 -11.47 -14.02
C ALA A 291 6.22 -11.96 -15.01
N LEU A 292 6.64 -12.16 -16.26
CA LEU A 292 5.85 -12.81 -17.32
C LEU A 292 6.66 -13.98 -17.87
N ILE A 293 6.12 -15.19 -17.80
CA ILE A 293 6.76 -16.39 -18.33
C ILE A 293 5.85 -17.02 -19.39
N PRO A 294 6.17 -16.85 -20.69
CA PRO A 294 5.35 -17.40 -21.76
C PRO A 294 5.56 -18.92 -21.90
N LEU A 295 4.47 -19.61 -22.21
CA LEU A 295 4.37 -21.03 -22.50
C LEU A 295 3.68 -21.22 -23.84
N GLY A 296 4.39 -21.82 -24.79
CA GLY A 296 3.88 -22.27 -26.08
C GLY A 296 5.02 -22.82 -26.93
N THR A 297 4.69 -23.54 -28.00
CA THR A 297 5.68 -24.23 -28.83
C THR A 297 6.17 -23.39 -30.02
N GLU A 298 5.43 -22.36 -30.40
CA GLU A 298 5.68 -21.54 -31.61
C GLU A 298 5.44 -20.05 -31.30
N HIS A 299 6.34 -19.44 -30.54
CA HIS A 299 6.33 -18.01 -30.27
C HIS A 299 7.75 -17.42 -30.09
N GLU A 300 7.86 -16.11 -30.25
CA GLU A 300 9.11 -15.36 -30.09
C GLU A 300 9.22 -14.66 -28.71
N PHE A 301 8.17 -14.73 -27.90
CA PHE A 301 8.16 -14.11 -26.57
C PHE A 301 9.24 -14.71 -25.67
N GLN A 302 10.05 -13.83 -25.08
CA GLN A 302 11.01 -14.17 -24.04
C GLN A 302 10.38 -13.94 -22.68
N SER A 303 10.82 -14.69 -21.67
CA SER A 303 10.46 -14.37 -20.28
C SER A 303 10.88 -12.95 -19.95
N PHE A 304 10.00 -12.22 -19.26
CA PHE A 304 10.24 -10.87 -18.83
C PHE A 304 10.24 -10.84 -17.30
N HIS A 305 11.24 -10.20 -16.72
CA HIS A 305 11.34 -9.97 -15.28
C HIS A 305 12.01 -8.64 -15.04
N CYS A 306 11.41 -7.80 -14.19
CA CYS A 306 12.05 -6.57 -13.77
C CYS A 306 11.54 -6.08 -12.42
N PHE A 307 12.30 -5.18 -11.83
CA PHE A 307 11.86 -4.36 -10.71
C PHE A 307 11.52 -2.96 -11.22
N LEU A 308 10.39 -2.42 -10.77
CA LEU A 308 9.88 -1.12 -11.18
C LEU A 308 9.94 -0.17 -10.00
N HIS A 309 10.33 1.07 -10.28
CA HIS A 309 10.14 2.14 -9.30
C HIS A 309 8.64 2.48 -9.26
N PRO A 310 8.01 2.58 -8.09
CA PRO A 310 6.57 2.82 -8.01
C PRO A 310 6.18 4.31 -8.18
N GLY A 311 7.13 5.17 -8.61
CA GLY A 311 7.03 6.62 -8.42
C GLY A 311 6.95 7.01 -6.94
N ARG A 312 6.29 8.13 -6.64
CA ARG A 312 6.06 8.60 -5.27
C ARG A 312 5.08 7.69 -4.52
N VAL A 313 5.48 7.22 -3.33
CA VAL A 313 4.62 6.43 -2.44
C VAL A 313 4.03 7.30 -1.33
N THR A 314 2.71 7.47 -1.34
CA THR A 314 1.97 8.28 -0.34
C THR A 314 1.66 7.49 0.94
N ASP A 315 1.28 6.22 0.81
CA ASP A 315 1.07 5.30 1.93
C ASP A 315 2.37 4.57 2.30
N GLN A 316 3.31 5.31 2.91
CA GLN A 316 4.60 4.75 3.32
C GLN A 316 4.46 3.67 4.41
N ALA A 317 3.41 3.73 5.23
CA ALA A 317 3.20 2.76 6.30
C ALA A 317 2.97 1.36 5.74
N THR A 318 2.04 1.24 4.79
CA THR A 318 1.75 -0.03 4.10
C THR A 318 2.96 -0.51 3.29
N ALA A 319 3.63 0.40 2.59
CA ALA A 319 4.81 0.05 1.79
C ALA A 319 5.96 -0.48 2.64
N CYS A 320 6.27 0.17 3.77
CA CYS A 320 7.26 -0.34 4.71
C CYS A 320 6.86 -1.70 5.27
N ALA A 321 5.58 -1.92 5.60
CA ALA A 321 5.11 -3.18 6.16
C ALA A 321 5.25 -4.35 5.17
N LEU A 322 4.87 -4.16 3.89
CA LEU A 322 5.03 -5.15 2.82
C LEU A 322 6.51 -5.39 2.46
N SER A 323 7.34 -4.35 2.47
CA SER A 323 8.76 -4.45 2.20
C SER A 323 9.56 -5.12 3.32
N CYS A 324 9.04 -5.29 4.54
CA CYS A 324 9.85 -5.67 5.71
C CYS A 324 9.39 -6.91 6.46
N GLY A 325 8.48 -7.73 5.92
CA GLY A 325 8.09 -8.99 6.57
C GLY A 325 6.99 -8.84 7.62
N TYR A 326 6.38 -7.67 7.77
CA TYR A 326 5.31 -7.45 8.76
C TYR A 326 3.95 -7.96 8.28
N LEU A 327 3.78 -8.04 6.96
CA LEU A 327 2.53 -8.49 6.35
C LEU A 327 2.74 -9.84 5.64
N LYS A 328 1.70 -10.67 5.66
CA LYS A 328 1.63 -11.84 4.78
C LYS A 328 1.69 -11.36 3.33
N GLY A 329 2.53 -11.97 2.50
CA GLY A 329 2.81 -11.44 1.15
C GLY A 329 4.04 -10.54 1.07
N SER A 330 4.85 -10.44 2.13
CA SER A 330 6.02 -9.55 2.10
C SER A 330 7.05 -10.01 1.07
N HIS A 331 7.48 -9.07 0.24
CA HIS A 331 8.40 -9.31 -0.87
C HIS A 331 9.86 -8.93 -0.54
N PHE A 332 10.13 -8.20 0.54
CA PHE A 332 11.49 -7.76 0.87
C PHE A 332 12.17 -6.93 -0.23
N ILE A 333 11.42 -6.10 -0.95
CA ILE A 333 11.93 -5.21 -2.01
C ILE A 333 11.87 -3.78 -1.49
N PRO A 334 12.95 -2.98 -1.54
CA PRO A 334 12.89 -1.57 -1.23
C PRO A 334 12.07 -0.84 -2.30
N PHE A 335 11.19 0.07 -1.89
CA PHE A 335 10.44 0.93 -2.82
C PHE A 335 11.14 2.26 -3.13
N ARG A 336 12.31 2.51 -2.50
CA ARG A 336 13.16 3.70 -2.69
C ARG A 336 14.63 3.36 -2.46
N ASN A 337 15.53 4.26 -2.83
CA ASN A 337 16.98 4.16 -2.57
C ASN A 337 17.68 2.92 -3.19
N ALA A 338 17.12 2.34 -4.25
CA ALA A 338 17.67 1.19 -4.94
C ALA A 338 17.80 1.44 -6.44
N SER A 339 19.01 1.25 -7.00
CA SER A 339 19.33 1.59 -8.40
C SER A 339 18.78 0.58 -9.42
N PHE A 340 18.43 -0.63 -8.99
CA PHE A 340 17.85 -1.65 -9.85
C PHE A 340 16.34 -1.45 -10.11
N LEU A 341 15.69 -0.53 -9.39
CA LEU A 341 14.30 -0.13 -9.64
C LEU A 341 14.23 0.69 -10.93
N ARG A 342 13.70 0.09 -11.99
CA ARG A 342 13.60 0.72 -13.30
C ARG A 342 12.65 1.90 -13.29
N ARG A 343 13.08 3.00 -13.92
CA ARG A 343 12.30 4.22 -14.16
C ARG A 343 12.02 4.46 -15.65
N ASP A 344 12.53 3.59 -16.52
CA ASP A 344 12.38 3.67 -17.98
C ASP A 344 11.06 3.02 -18.43
N TYR A 345 9.93 3.52 -17.89
CA TYR A 345 8.60 2.94 -18.12
C TYR A 345 8.24 2.81 -19.61
N ILE A 346 8.71 3.73 -20.46
CA ILE A 346 8.53 3.67 -21.92
C ILE A 346 9.18 2.41 -22.51
N GLU A 347 10.41 2.07 -22.09
CA GLU A 347 11.10 0.88 -22.56
C GLU A 347 10.44 -0.40 -22.03
N VAL A 348 10.02 -0.38 -20.76
CA VAL A 348 9.25 -1.47 -20.16
C VAL A 348 7.95 -1.70 -20.94
N ALA A 349 7.15 -0.65 -21.16
CA ALA A 349 5.90 -0.73 -21.91
C ALA A 349 6.12 -1.23 -23.35
N ARG A 350 7.23 -0.85 -23.99
CA ARG A 350 7.60 -1.35 -25.33
C ARG A 350 7.84 -2.86 -25.35
N VAL A 351 8.45 -3.41 -24.30
CA VAL A 351 8.67 -4.86 -24.16
C VAL A 351 7.35 -5.59 -23.88
N LEU A 352 6.45 -4.97 -23.11
CA LEU A 352 5.16 -5.57 -22.74
C LEU A 352 4.10 -5.47 -23.84
N ALA A 353 4.17 -4.44 -24.70
CA ALA A 353 3.15 -4.19 -25.73
C ALA A 353 2.88 -5.40 -26.64
N PRO A 354 3.89 -6.13 -27.16
CA PRO A 354 3.67 -7.35 -27.94
C PRO A 354 2.83 -8.42 -27.23
N PHE A 355 2.93 -8.54 -25.89
CA PHE A 355 2.13 -9.50 -25.12
C PHE A 355 0.66 -9.09 -25.10
N VAL A 356 0.37 -7.78 -24.95
CA VAL A 356 -1.00 -7.26 -24.82
C VAL A 356 -1.74 -7.26 -26.16
N VAL A 357 -1.06 -6.91 -27.26
CA VAL A 357 -1.73 -6.79 -28.58
C VAL A 357 -1.94 -8.12 -29.29
N SER A 358 -1.29 -9.19 -28.84
CA SER A 358 -1.35 -10.49 -29.52
C SER A 358 -2.63 -11.25 -29.14
N GLU A 359 -3.50 -11.50 -30.12
CA GLU A 359 -4.72 -12.30 -29.94
C GLU A 359 -4.46 -13.75 -29.48
N ARG A 360 -3.23 -14.24 -29.66
CA ARG A 360 -2.80 -15.59 -29.24
C ARG A 360 -2.37 -15.65 -27.77
N VAL A 361 -2.21 -14.51 -27.09
CA VAL A 361 -1.70 -14.44 -25.72
C VAL A 361 -2.84 -14.47 -24.71
N PHE A 362 -2.72 -15.36 -23.73
CA PHE A 362 -3.61 -15.49 -22.59
C PHE A 362 -2.79 -15.39 -21.31
N PHE A 363 -2.92 -14.28 -20.58
CA PHE A 363 -2.32 -14.16 -19.26
C PHE A 363 -3.02 -15.09 -18.28
N VAL A 364 -2.25 -15.68 -17.37
CA VAL A 364 -2.76 -16.55 -16.31
C VAL A 364 -2.16 -16.11 -14.99
N ASN A 365 -2.99 -16.02 -13.95
CA ASN A 365 -2.55 -15.76 -12.57
C ASN A 365 -3.44 -16.49 -11.55
N GLN A 366 -3.22 -16.26 -10.26
CA GLN A 366 -3.99 -16.87 -9.17
C GLN A 366 -5.34 -16.16 -8.88
N GLY A 367 -5.97 -15.59 -9.90
CA GLY A 367 -7.24 -14.86 -9.76
C GLY A 367 -7.10 -13.44 -9.23
N SER A 368 -5.89 -12.90 -9.21
CA SER A 368 -5.58 -11.55 -8.73
C SER A 368 -5.95 -10.51 -9.79
N THR A 369 -6.86 -9.58 -9.48
CA THR A 369 -7.08 -8.43 -10.37
C THR A 369 -5.96 -7.40 -10.27
N MET A 370 -5.09 -7.52 -9.24
CA MET A 370 -3.96 -6.61 -9.01
C MET A 370 -2.99 -6.67 -10.19
N ASP A 371 -2.60 -7.87 -10.62
CA ASP A 371 -1.54 -8.06 -11.61
C ASP A 371 -1.95 -7.49 -12.98
N VAL A 372 -3.24 -7.59 -13.30
CA VAL A 372 -3.83 -6.98 -14.51
C VAL A 372 -3.76 -5.44 -14.43
N HIS A 373 -4.10 -4.86 -13.28
CA HIS A 373 -4.01 -3.41 -13.09
C HIS A 373 -2.57 -2.92 -13.01
N ALA A 374 -1.65 -3.70 -12.46
CA ALA A 374 -0.23 -3.40 -12.47
C ALA A 374 0.33 -3.40 -13.90
N LEU A 375 -0.08 -4.35 -14.74
CA LEU A 375 0.26 -4.34 -16.16
C LEU A 375 -0.22 -3.05 -16.83
N ARG A 376 -1.49 -2.64 -16.61
CA ARG A 376 -2.02 -1.36 -17.10
C ARG A 376 -1.27 -0.16 -16.53
N TRP A 377 -0.91 -0.20 -15.26
CA TRP A 377 -0.16 0.86 -14.58
C TRP A 377 1.15 1.13 -15.29
N VAL A 378 1.87 0.11 -15.77
CA VAL A 378 3.11 0.32 -16.55
C VAL A 378 2.86 1.15 -17.81
N PHE A 379 1.77 0.88 -18.53
CA PHE A 379 1.39 1.70 -19.68
C PHE A 379 0.98 3.11 -19.26
N GLY A 380 0.21 3.27 -18.18
CA GLY A 380 -0.16 4.58 -17.64
C GLY A 380 1.05 5.42 -17.20
N ALA A 381 2.00 4.79 -16.51
CA ALA A 381 3.28 5.40 -16.14
C ALA A 381 4.08 5.80 -17.38
N ALA A 382 4.11 4.95 -18.42
CA ALA A 382 4.73 5.29 -19.69
C ALA A 382 4.03 6.45 -20.41
N SER A 383 2.69 6.53 -20.39
CA SER A 383 1.91 7.64 -20.98
C SER A 383 2.12 8.96 -20.25
N ALA A 384 2.35 8.92 -18.93
CA ALA A 384 2.61 10.10 -18.12
C ALA A 384 4.00 10.71 -18.37
N MET A 385 4.91 9.96 -19.03
CA MET A 385 6.23 10.47 -19.40
C MET A 385 6.17 11.40 -20.61
N GLU A 386 6.96 12.49 -20.56
CA GLU A 386 7.03 13.47 -21.66
C GLU A 386 7.39 12.82 -23.00
N GLY A 387 6.62 13.14 -24.05
CA GLY A 387 6.87 12.65 -25.42
C GLY A 387 6.41 11.22 -25.71
N SER A 388 5.67 10.59 -24.79
CA SER A 388 5.13 9.24 -24.96
C SER A 388 3.68 9.27 -25.47
N GLU A 389 3.35 8.39 -26.41
CA GLU A 389 1.99 8.16 -26.92
C GLU A 389 1.50 6.73 -26.65
N PHE A 390 2.05 6.04 -25.63
CA PHE A 390 1.58 4.69 -25.30
C PHE A 390 0.11 4.74 -24.86
N PRO A 391 -0.81 4.01 -25.53
CA PRO A 391 -2.17 3.88 -25.04
C PRO A 391 -2.18 2.95 -23.82
N ILE A 392 -3.01 3.30 -22.84
CA ILE A 392 -3.30 2.42 -21.72
C ILE A 392 -4.28 1.35 -22.22
N PRO A 393 -3.94 0.05 -22.18
CA PRO A 393 -4.86 -0.99 -22.59
C PRO A 393 -6.09 -1.01 -21.69
N SER A 394 -7.25 -1.12 -22.31
CA SER A 394 -8.52 -1.39 -21.63
C SER A 394 -8.50 -2.76 -20.97
N LEU A 395 -9.37 -2.94 -19.97
CA LEU A 395 -9.52 -4.26 -19.36
C LEU A 395 -9.97 -5.31 -20.39
N GLN A 396 -10.74 -4.92 -21.41
CA GLN A 396 -11.24 -5.81 -22.44
C GLN A 396 -10.12 -6.39 -23.31
N GLU A 397 -9.07 -5.60 -23.57
CA GLU A 397 -7.91 -5.98 -24.38
C GLU A 397 -6.96 -6.95 -23.67
N ILE A 398 -6.98 -7.00 -22.33
CA ILE A 398 -6.13 -7.90 -21.56
C ILE A 398 -6.89 -9.21 -21.28
N TYR A 399 -6.57 -10.26 -22.03
CA TYR A 399 -7.09 -11.61 -21.79
C TYR A 399 -6.34 -12.28 -20.64
N CYS A 400 -6.82 -12.06 -19.41
CA CYS A 400 -6.30 -12.70 -18.20
C CYS A 400 -7.33 -13.65 -17.59
N PHE A 401 -6.88 -14.84 -17.19
CA PHE A 401 -7.71 -15.89 -16.62
C PHE A 401 -7.09 -16.46 -15.34
N ASP A 402 -7.96 -16.92 -14.44
CA ASP A 402 -7.58 -17.63 -13.23
C ASP A 402 -7.05 -19.02 -13.59
N ILE A 403 -5.97 -19.48 -12.94
CA ILE A 403 -5.40 -20.81 -13.16
C ILE A 403 -6.43 -21.92 -12.98
N GLU A 404 -7.36 -21.82 -12.04
CA GLU A 404 -8.42 -22.80 -11.84
C GLU A 404 -9.31 -22.93 -13.09
N THR A 405 -9.54 -21.81 -13.77
CA THR A 405 -10.35 -21.74 -15.01
C THR A 405 -9.59 -22.36 -16.18
N VAL A 406 -8.28 -22.09 -16.28
CA VAL A 406 -7.43 -22.72 -17.30
C VAL A 406 -7.36 -24.23 -17.08
N THR A 407 -7.19 -24.66 -15.82
CA THR A 407 -7.22 -26.06 -15.41
C THR A 407 -8.55 -26.71 -15.80
N GLU A 408 -9.69 -26.07 -15.53
CA GLU A 408 -11.01 -26.59 -15.93
C GLU A 408 -11.10 -26.81 -17.45
N VAL A 409 -10.66 -25.84 -18.25
CA VAL A 409 -10.76 -25.92 -19.71
C VAL A 409 -9.83 -26.99 -20.29
N LEU A 410 -8.58 -27.07 -19.79
CA LEU A 410 -7.57 -27.98 -20.32
C LEU A 410 -7.69 -29.41 -19.78
N SER A 411 -8.27 -29.61 -18.59
CA SER A 411 -8.38 -30.93 -17.95
C SER A 411 -9.59 -31.74 -18.41
N ARG A 412 -10.51 -31.16 -19.21
CA ARG A 412 -11.68 -31.84 -19.79
C ARG A 412 -11.34 -33.05 -20.70
N GLY A 413 -10.07 -33.40 -20.87
CA GLY A 413 -9.59 -34.53 -21.69
C GLY A 413 -8.66 -35.56 -21.02
N GLY A 414 -8.21 -35.41 -19.76
CA GLY A 414 -7.21 -36.31 -19.17
C GLY A 414 -7.28 -36.39 -17.63
N GLY A 415 -7.01 -37.57 -17.08
CA GLY A 415 -7.15 -37.86 -15.63
C GLY A 415 -6.09 -37.21 -14.75
N ASP A 416 -6.40 -37.16 -13.45
CA ASP A 416 -5.59 -36.59 -12.36
C ASP A 416 -4.10 -36.97 -12.47
N GLY A 417 -3.28 -36.01 -12.89
CA GLY A 417 -1.83 -36.08 -12.83
C GLY A 417 -1.34 -35.31 -11.61
N GLY A 418 -0.76 -36.02 -10.65
CA GLY A 418 -0.28 -35.47 -9.38
C GLY A 418 0.68 -34.28 -9.54
N THR A 419 0.52 -33.33 -8.61
CA THR A 419 1.32 -32.12 -8.46
C THR A 419 2.70 -32.43 -7.92
N ASN A 420 3.69 -32.61 -8.79
CA ASN A 420 5.08 -32.30 -8.45
C ASN A 420 5.44 -31.02 -9.19
N ALA A 421 5.04 -29.88 -8.61
CA ALA A 421 5.58 -28.60 -9.01
C ALA A 421 7.06 -28.61 -8.61
N ASP A 422 7.96 -28.73 -9.58
CA ASP A 422 9.38 -28.43 -9.38
C ASP A 422 9.52 -27.07 -8.72
N ASP A 423 10.42 -26.98 -7.74
CA ASP A 423 10.62 -25.78 -6.95
C ASP A 423 11.17 -24.68 -7.86
N ALA A 424 10.31 -23.71 -8.20
CA ALA A 424 10.70 -22.62 -9.07
C ALA A 424 11.75 -21.76 -8.36
N THR A 425 12.78 -21.37 -9.10
CA THR A 425 13.88 -20.59 -8.56
C THR A 425 13.47 -19.14 -8.35
N ALA A 426 13.83 -18.57 -7.20
CA ALA A 426 13.75 -17.14 -6.95
C ALA A 426 14.65 -16.34 -7.91
N CYS A 427 14.35 -15.05 -8.08
CA CYS A 427 15.22 -14.17 -8.86
C CYS A 427 16.53 -13.89 -8.11
N TRP A 428 17.53 -13.36 -8.84
CA TRP A 428 18.86 -13.07 -8.31
C TRP A 428 18.82 -12.25 -7.01
N TYR A 429 17.87 -11.30 -6.91
CA TYR A 429 17.70 -10.42 -5.77
C TYR A 429 17.19 -11.20 -4.56
N HIS A 430 16.04 -11.87 -4.71
CA HIS A 430 15.41 -12.63 -3.63
C HIS A 430 16.28 -13.79 -3.15
N SER A 431 16.97 -14.50 -4.05
CA SER A 431 17.91 -15.56 -3.65
C SER A 431 19.01 -15.04 -2.71
N ALA A 432 19.59 -13.87 -2.99
CA ALA A 432 20.64 -13.31 -2.15
C ALA A 432 20.09 -12.66 -0.87
N MET A 433 18.94 -11.98 -0.94
CA MET A 433 18.28 -11.42 0.25
C MET A 433 17.87 -12.50 1.24
N GLU A 434 17.23 -13.59 0.78
CA GLU A 434 16.81 -14.71 1.64
C GLU A 434 18.02 -15.34 2.35
N GLN A 435 19.14 -15.47 1.65
CA GLN A 435 20.38 -15.97 2.23
C GLN A 435 20.91 -15.07 3.35
N THR A 436 20.89 -13.75 3.16
CA THR A 436 21.37 -12.78 4.16
C THR A 436 20.40 -12.67 5.35
N ILE A 437 19.09 -12.60 5.10
CA ILE A 437 18.06 -12.52 6.16
C ILE A 437 18.08 -13.77 7.04
N SER A 438 18.26 -14.95 6.42
CA SER A 438 18.34 -16.23 7.14
C SER A 438 19.55 -16.31 8.08
N GLN A 439 20.66 -15.62 7.77
CA GLN A 439 21.85 -15.58 8.63
C GLN A 439 21.64 -14.73 9.89
N ASP A 440 20.78 -13.72 9.82
CA ASP A 440 20.52 -12.81 10.93
C ASP A 440 19.53 -13.38 11.96
N ALA A 441 19.01 -14.60 11.76
CA ALA A 441 18.06 -15.30 12.65
C ALA A 441 16.78 -14.50 12.99
N MET A 442 16.49 -13.45 12.23
CA MET A 442 15.45 -12.47 12.57
C MET A 442 14.05 -12.89 12.11
N LEU A 443 13.90 -13.68 11.04
CA LEU A 443 12.60 -14.03 10.47
C LEU A 443 12.66 -15.36 9.70
N ASP A 444 11.77 -16.32 10.03
CA ASP A 444 11.52 -17.53 9.24
C ASP A 444 10.51 -17.22 8.11
N SER A 445 10.81 -16.19 7.32
CA SER A 445 9.90 -15.64 6.32
C SER A 445 10.41 -15.96 4.91
N HIS A 446 9.63 -16.73 4.15
CA HIS A 446 9.81 -16.82 2.70
C HIS A 446 9.40 -15.50 2.06
N ALA A 447 10.31 -14.91 1.28
CA ALA A 447 10.00 -13.69 0.54
C ALA A 447 9.07 -14.04 -0.64
N HIS A 448 8.06 -13.22 -0.88
CA HIS A 448 7.31 -13.30 -2.12
C HIS A 448 8.17 -12.78 -3.27
N CYS A 449 8.19 -13.50 -4.39
CA CYS A 449 9.00 -13.16 -5.55
C CYS A 449 8.19 -13.48 -6.80
N ALA A 450 7.87 -12.44 -7.56
CA ALA A 450 7.03 -12.56 -8.75
C ALA A 450 7.59 -13.59 -9.75
N LEU A 451 8.92 -13.65 -9.92
CA LEU A 451 9.54 -14.62 -10.83
C LEU A 451 9.36 -16.07 -10.35
N ARG A 452 9.49 -16.30 -9.04
CA ARG A 452 9.30 -17.64 -8.44
C ARG A 452 7.84 -18.06 -8.55
N ASP A 453 6.91 -17.16 -8.22
CA ASP A 453 5.50 -17.47 -8.21
C ASP A 453 4.93 -17.62 -9.63
N ALA A 454 5.33 -16.78 -10.58
CA ALA A 454 5.08 -17.00 -12.00
C ALA A 454 5.74 -18.30 -12.52
N GLY A 455 6.92 -18.66 -12.01
CA GLY A 455 7.61 -19.91 -12.35
C GLY A 455 6.86 -21.16 -11.90
N ARG A 456 6.30 -21.15 -10.69
CA ARG A 456 5.41 -22.21 -10.18
C ARG A 456 4.18 -22.35 -11.06
N LEU A 457 3.54 -21.22 -11.38
CA LEU A 457 2.37 -21.18 -12.25
C LEU A 457 2.69 -21.68 -13.67
N HIS A 458 3.84 -21.29 -14.24
CA HIS A 458 4.31 -21.79 -15.52
C HIS A 458 4.52 -23.32 -15.50
N ASN A 459 5.07 -23.87 -14.42
CA ASN A 459 5.24 -25.32 -14.26
C ASN A 459 3.91 -26.06 -14.24
N GLU A 460 2.90 -25.51 -13.56
CA GLU A 460 1.54 -26.04 -13.55
C GLU A 460 0.92 -26.00 -14.96
N LEU A 461 0.98 -24.86 -15.63
CA LEU A 461 0.49 -24.70 -17.00
C LEU A 461 1.16 -25.66 -17.99
N ARG A 462 2.47 -25.86 -17.87
CA ARG A 462 3.24 -26.79 -18.71
C ARG A 462 2.73 -28.22 -18.57
N LEU A 463 2.38 -28.66 -17.37
CA LEU A 463 1.78 -29.99 -17.15
C LEU A 463 0.40 -30.09 -17.80
N LEU A 464 -0.45 -29.06 -17.63
CA LEU A 464 -1.80 -29.03 -18.21
C LEU A 464 -1.76 -29.09 -19.75
N VAL A 465 -0.94 -28.25 -20.39
CA VAL A 465 -0.82 -28.21 -21.85
C VAL A 465 -0.17 -29.49 -22.40
N GLY A 466 0.84 -30.02 -21.70
CA GLY A 466 1.49 -31.28 -22.07
C GLY A 466 0.54 -32.47 -22.06
N ASN A 467 -0.28 -32.57 -21.02
CA ASN A 467 -1.31 -33.60 -20.90
C ASN A 467 -2.33 -33.51 -22.04
N PHE A 468 -2.79 -32.30 -22.38
CA PHE A 468 -3.72 -32.08 -23.49
C PHE A 468 -3.16 -32.54 -24.83
N GLY A 469 -1.89 -32.21 -25.12
CA GLY A 469 -1.21 -32.64 -26.36
C GLY A 469 -1.13 -34.15 -26.51
N SER A 470 -0.81 -34.87 -25.42
CA SER A 470 -0.69 -36.34 -25.42
C SER A 470 -2.03 -37.07 -25.66
N VAL A 471 -3.14 -36.49 -25.22
CA VAL A 471 -4.49 -37.04 -25.42
C VAL A 471 -4.93 -36.92 -26.88
N GLN A 472 -4.59 -35.82 -27.56
CA GLN A 472 -4.92 -35.66 -28.97
C GLN A 472 -4.12 -36.61 -29.87
N THR A 473 -2.83 -36.83 -29.59
CA THR A 473 -2.02 -37.77 -30.37
C THR A 473 -2.48 -39.22 -30.27
N ASN A 474 -3.16 -39.60 -29.19
CA ASN A 474 -3.69 -40.96 -29.01
C ASN A 474 -5.10 -41.16 -29.63
N LYS A 475 -5.75 -40.10 -30.12
CA LYS A 475 -7.07 -40.15 -30.78
C LYS A 475 -7.00 -40.17 -32.30
N HIS A 476 -5.80 -39.98 -32.87
CA HIS A 476 -5.49 -40.10 -34.29
C HIS A 476 -4.62 -41.33 -34.53
#